data_AF-U1NPP8-F1
#
_entry.id   AF-U1NPP8-F1
#
_cell.length_a   1.000
_cell.length_b   1.000
_cell.length_c   1.000
_cell.angle_alpha   90.00
_cell.angle_beta   90.00
_cell.angle_gamma   90.00
#
_symmetry.space_group_name_H-M   'P 1'
#
loop_
_entity.id
_entity.type
_entity.pdbx_description
1 polymer ?
#
loop_
_entity_poly.entity_id
_entity_poly.type
_entity_poly.pdbx_seq_one_letter_code
_entity_poly.pdbx_strand_id
1 'polypeptide(L)'
;ESTNYPFDDKVTFRVETDKETSFPLHLRSPSWADNARLSFPDGERMNLTSGEFHAIERTWQHGDEVVLSMSPNIETERRHHGSVSILRGPLVYSYPIDAEKKLIGGSPPAGDWEFYPAQAWNYGLHIDTANPSSSISVEKKAINDTPFSPENPPVEIGVQGQLVPEWKLENNWAGEIPHSPTQVEGEDTELTLIPYGATNLRVTEFPLIN
;
A
#
# COMPACT_ATOMS: atom_id res chain seq x y z
N GLU A 1 2.07 9.17 -21.11
CA GLU A 1 1.91 9.24 -19.64
C GLU A 1 3.26 8.97 -19.01
N SER A 2 3.61 9.71 -17.95
CA SER A 2 4.82 9.50 -17.16
C SER A 2 4.46 9.51 -15.68
N THR A 3 4.75 8.42 -14.98
CA THR A 3 4.45 8.29 -13.55
C THR A 3 5.28 7.18 -12.91
N ASN A 4 5.46 7.33 -11.60
CA ASN A 4 6.03 6.36 -10.68
C ASN A 4 4.96 5.70 -9.80
N TYR A 5 3.68 5.87 -10.15
CA TYR A 5 2.57 5.18 -9.53
C TYR A 5 2.82 3.66 -9.48
N PRO A 6 2.54 2.98 -8.36
CA PRO A 6 1.78 3.43 -7.19
C PRO A 6 2.62 4.10 -6.08
N PHE A 7 3.92 4.33 -6.27
CA PHE A 7 4.82 4.84 -5.23
C PHE A 7 4.92 6.37 -5.20
N ASP A 8 4.62 7.00 -6.32
CA ASP A 8 4.41 8.45 -6.41
C ASP A 8 2.92 8.78 -6.55
N ASP A 9 2.56 9.95 -6.05
CA ASP A 9 1.18 10.43 -5.95
C ASP A 9 0.84 11.36 -7.14
N LYS A 10 1.71 11.40 -8.17
CA LYS A 10 1.60 12.25 -9.36
C LYS A 10 1.62 11.45 -10.66
N VAL A 11 0.78 11.85 -11.60
CA VAL A 11 0.75 11.33 -12.97
C VAL A 11 0.80 12.51 -13.93
N THR A 12 1.76 12.51 -14.86
CA THR A 12 1.87 13.54 -15.90
C THR A 12 1.40 12.98 -17.24
N PHE A 13 0.36 13.59 -17.81
CA PHE A 13 -0.13 13.33 -19.15
C PHE A 13 0.42 14.40 -20.08
N ARG A 14 1.21 14.00 -21.06
CA ARG A 14 1.71 14.90 -22.10
C ARG A 14 0.93 14.65 -23.39
N VAL A 15 0.34 15.71 -23.94
CA VAL A 15 -0.46 15.67 -25.14
C VAL A 15 0.42 15.96 -26.35
N GLU A 16 0.45 15.04 -27.30
CA GLU A 16 1.25 15.15 -28.53
C GLU A 16 0.28 15.25 -29.72
N THR A 17 0.30 16.38 -30.41
CA THR A 17 -0.54 16.65 -31.59
C THR A 17 0.29 17.30 -32.70
N ASP A 18 -0.10 17.11 -33.96
CA ASP A 18 0.57 17.76 -35.11
C ASP A 18 0.20 19.25 -35.24
N LYS A 19 -0.99 19.60 -34.74
CA LYS A 19 -1.56 20.95 -34.73
C LYS A 19 -2.49 21.11 -33.54
N GLU A 20 -2.79 22.36 -33.22
CA GLU A 20 -3.78 22.71 -32.21
C GLU A 20 -5.11 21.98 -32.48
N THR A 21 -5.55 21.17 -31.51
CA THR A 21 -6.70 20.25 -31.68
C THR A 21 -7.56 20.22 -30.43
N SER A 22 -8.88 20.32 -30.59
CA SER A 22 -9.84 20.22 -29.49
C SER A 22 -10.39 18.81 -29.35
N PHE A 23 -10.30 18.25 -28.14
CA PHE A 23 -10.89 16.96 -27.77
C PHE A 23 -10.91 16.79 -26.24
N PRO A 24 -11.83 15.96 -25.70
CA PRO A 24 -11.86 15.66 -24.29
C PRO A 24 -10.77 14.66 -23.88
N LEU A 25 -10.10 14.95 -22.77
CA LEU A 25 -9.40 13.93 -21.99
C LEU A 25 -10.35 13.40 -20.90
N HIS A 26 -10.55 12.09 -20.81
CA HIS A 26 -11.32 11.48 -19.73
C HIS A 26 -10.37 10.86 -18.71
N LEU A 27 -10.34 11.42 -17.50
CA LEU A 27 -9.45 10.97 -16.43
C LEU A 27 -10.27 10.49 -15.22
N ARG A 28 -9.92 9.32 -14.69
CA ARG A 28 -10.51 8.80 -13.45
C ARG A 28 -9.80 9.43 -12.25
N SER A 29 -10.58 9.94 -11.31
CA SER A 29 -10.13 10.15 -9.93
C SER A 29 -10.34 8.87 -9.13
N PRO A 30 -9.29 8.24 -8.58
CA PRO A 30 -9.48 7.07 -7.72
C PRO A 30 -10.39 7.37 -6.52
N SER A 31 -11.09 6.36 -5.99
CA SER A 31 -12.03 6.53 -4.88
C SER A 31 -11.35 6.91 -3.56
N TRP A 32 -10.08 6.53 -3.38
CA TRP A 32 -9.26 6.87 -2.22
C TRP A 32 -8.65 8.29 -2.30
N ALA A 33 -8.80 8.98 -3.45
CA ALA A 33 -8.11 10.25 -3.72
C ALA A 33 -9.02 11.45 -3.46
N ASP A 34 -9.35 11.71 -2.19
CA ASP A 34 -10.28 12.78 -1.79
C ASP A 34 -9.84 14.19 -2.18
N ASN A 35 -8.54 14.40 -2.36
CA ASN A 35 -7.95 15.70 -2.68
C ASN A 35 -7.30 15.72 -4.07
N ALA A 36 -7.76 14.86 -4.97
CA ALA A 36 -7.23 14.78 -6.32
C ALA A 36 -7.42 16.11 -7.08
N ARG A 37 -6.39 16.53 -7.79
CA ARG A 37 -6.37 17.78 -8.55
C ARG A 37 -5.62 17.64 -9.86
N LEU A 38 -6.16 18.22 -10.93
CA LEU A 38 -5.46 18.47 -12.18
C LEU A 38 -4.83 19.86 -12.16
N SER A 39 -3.61 19.96 -12.69
CA SER A 39 -2.96 21.24 -13.02
C SER A 39 -2.67 21.27 -14.52
N PHE A 40 -2.93 22.41 -15.14
CA PHE A 40 -2.80 22.63 -16.58
C PHE A 40 -1.64 23.59 -16.91
N PRO A 41 -1.19 23.66 -18.18
CA PRO A 41 -0.02 24.47 -18.58
C PRO A 41 -0.17 25.97 -18.33
N ASP A 42 -1.40 26.49 -18.36
CA ASP A 42 -1.74 27.90 -18.10
C ASP A 42 -1.87 28.23 -16.61
N GLY A 43 -1.64 27.26 -15.73
CA GLY A 43 -1.74 27.41 -14.27
C GLY A 43 -3.15 27.19 -13.72
N GLU A 44 -4.15 26.92 -14.57
CA GLU A 44 -5.48 26.52 -14.12
C GLU A 44 -5.40 25.21 -13.29
N ARG A 45 -6.27 25.11 -12.28
CA ARG A 45 -6.39 23.94 -11.43
C ARG A 45 -7.84 23.50 -11.32
N MET A 46 -8.06 22.20 -11.42
CA MET A 46 -9.38 21.59 -11.29
C MET A 46 -9.34 20.53 -10.19
N ASN A 47 -10.16 20.67 -9.15
CA ASN A 47 -10.35 19.61 -8.17
C ASN A 47 -11.24 18.52 -8.78
N LEU A 48 -10.96 17.25 -8.46
CA LEU A 48 -11.71 16.11 -8.94
C LEU A 48 -12.53 15.50 -7.81
N THR A 49 -13.77 15.10 -8.10
CA THR A 49 -14.57 14.24 -7.21
C THR A 49 -13.96 12.84 -7.20
N SER A 50 -13.74 12.26 -6.01
CA SER A 50 -13.19 10.90 -5.86
C SER A 50 -14.14 9.84 -6.43
N GLY A 51 -13.57 8.81 -7.05
CA GLY A 51 -14.31 7.68 -7.61
C GLY A 51 -14.99 7.93 -8.97
N GLU A 52 -14.89 9.14 -9.52
CA GLU A 52 -15.56 9.53 -10.77
C GLU A 52 -14.60 9.67 -11.95
N PHE A 53 -15.16 9.64 -13.16
CA PHE A 53 -14.49 10.07 -14.38
C PHE A 53 -14.81 11.54 -14.67
N HIS A 54 -13.79 12.31 -15.02
CA HIS A 54 -13.91 13.72 -15.37
C HIS A 54 -13.53 13.91 -16.84
N ALA A 55 -14.41 14.56 -17.60
CA ALA A 55 -14.16 14.94 -18.98
C ALA A 55 -13.58 16.36 -19.03
N ILE A 56 -12.34 16.49 -19.48
CA ILE A 56 -11.63 17.76 -19.62
C ILE A 56 -11.68 18.20 -21.08
N GLU A 57 -12.62 19.06 -21.39
CA GLU A 57 -12.79 19.66 -22.72
C GLU A 57 -11.84 20.86 -22.88
N ARG A 58 -10.81 20.71 -23.71
CA ARG A 58 -9.85 21.79 -24.02
C ARG A 58 -9.42 21.73 -25.48
N THR A 59 -8.78 22.82 -25.90
CA THR A 59 -7.97 22.86 -27.11
C THR A 59 -6.51 22.68 -26.71
N TRP A 60 -5.87 21.64 -27.24
CA TRP A 60 -4.54 21.22 -26.83
C TRP A 60 -3.49 21.64 -27.86
N GLN A 61 -2.36 22.11 -27.35
CA GLN A 61 -1.15 22.33 -28.12
C GLN A 61 -0.18 21.17 -27.95
N HIS A 62 0.72 21.02 -28.92
CA HIS A 62 1.78 20.02 -28.86
C HIS A 62 2.66 20.25 -27.61
N GLY A 63 2.79 19.22 -26.78
CA GLY A 63 3.60 19.24 -25.57
C GLY A 63 2.86 19.74 -24.33
N ASP A 64 1.56 20.04 -24.40
CA ASP A 64 0.78 20.39 -23.21
C ASP A 64 0.86 19.30 -22.15
N GLU A 65 1.17 19.68 -20.91
CA GLU A 65 1.25 18.78 -19.77
C GLU A 65 0.09 19.00 -18.80
N VAL A 66 -0.67 17.93 -18.55
CA VAL A 66 -1.69 17.85 -17.52
C VAL A 66 -1.16 17.00 -16.38
N VAL A 67 -1.10 17.56 -15.17
CA VAL A 67 -0.57 16.86 -14.00
C VAL A 67 -1.71 16.53 -13.05
N LEU A 68 -1.96 15.24 -12.84
CA LEU A 68 -2.82 14.72 -11.78
C LEU A 68 -2.02 14.53 -10.49
N SER A 69 -2.42 15.19 -9.41
CA SER A 69 -1.89 14.98 -8.07
C SER A 69 -2.99 14.38 -7.18
N MET A 70 -2.71 13.26 -6.51
CA MET A 70 -3.72 12.48 -5.77
C MET A 70 -3.60 12.55 -4.24
N SER A 71 -2.39 12.74 -3.70
CA SER A 71 -2.13 12.90 -2.25
C SER A 71 -2.90 11.92 -1.34
N PRO A 72 -2.63 10.61 -1.42
CA PRO A 72 -3.35 9.60 -0.64
C PRO A 72 -3.14 9.77 0.86
N ASN A 73 -4.24 9.61 1.61
CA ASN A 73 -4.23 9.45 3.05
C ASN A 73 -3.84 8.01 3.44
N ILE A 74 -3.49 7.82 4.71
CA ILE A 74 -3.42 6.49 5.31
C ILE A 74 -4.84 6.11 5.73
N GLU A 75 -5.27 4.93 5.31
CA GLU A 75 -6.57 4.38 5.64
C GLU A 75 -6.40 3.06 6.38
N THR A 76 -7.42 2.72 7.17
CA THR A 76 -7.52 1.42 7.81
C THR A 76 -8.82 0.75 7.41
N GLU A 77 -8.78 -0.56 7.17
CA GLU A 77 -9.95 -1.34 6.82
C GLU A 77 -10.17 -2.44 7.85
N ARG A 78 -11.41 -2.56 8.34
CA ARG A 78 -11.80 -3.62 9.28
C ARG A 78 -11.99 -4.94 8.54
N ARG A 79 -11.48 -6.01 9.14
CA ARG A 79 -11.43 -7.35 8.56
C ARG A 79 -12.03 -8.38 9.51
N HIS A 80 -11.80 -9.66 9.23
CA HIS A 80 -12.32 -10.77 10.01
C HIS A 80 -11.94 -10.62 11.50
N HIS A 81 -12.87 -10.95 12.40
CA HIS A 81 -12.72 -10.74 13.85
C HIS A 81 -12.38 -9.32 14.30
N GLY A 82 -12.64 -8.32 13.44
CA GLY A 82 -12.24 -6.95 13.70
C GLY A 82 -10.73 -6.77 13.62
N SER A 83 -10.00 -7.60 12.90
CA SER A 83 -8.63 -7.25 12.54
C SER A 83 -8.59 -6.01 11.65
N VAL A 84 -7.41 -5.47 11.42
CA VAL A 84 -7.18 -4.26 10.63
C VAL A 84 -6.14 -4.50 9.54
N SER A 85 -6.39 -3.96 8.35
CA SER A 85 -5.39 -3.78 7.29
C SER A 85 -5.09 -2.29 7.11
N ILE A 86 -3.85 -1.95 6.77
CA ILE A 86 -3.42 -0.58 6.50
C ILE A 86 -3.30 -0.38 4.99
N LEU A 87 -3.84 0.73 4.49
CA LEU A 87 -3.80 1.11 3.08
C LEU A 87 -3.25 2.53 2.92
N ARG A 88 -2.60 2.78 1.78
CA ARG A 88 -2.26 4.13 1.32
C ARG A 88 -2.40 4.20 -0.19
N GLY A 89 -3.39 4.94 -0.66
CA GLY A 89 -3.74 4.98 -2.07
C GLY A 89 -4.15 3.59 -2.59
N PRO A 90 -3.55 3.06 -3.66
CA PRO A 90 -3.87 1.71 -4.15
C PRO A 90 -3.13 0.59 -3.40
N LEU A 91 -2.25 0.91 -2.45
CA LEU A 91 -1.38 -0.07 -1.80
C LEU A 91 -1.99 -0.55 -0.49
N VAL A 92 -2.08 -1.87 -0.34
CA VAL A 92 -2.25 -2.54 0.95
C VAL A 92 -0.87 -2.85 1.51
N TYR A 93 -0.67 -2.68 2.82
CA TYR A 93 0.62 -2.91 3.47
C TYR A 93 0.62 -4.20 4.27
N SER A 94 1.79 -4.80 4.44
CA SER A 94 1.97 -6.09 5.09
C SER A 94 3.29 -6.15 5.83
N TYR A 95 3.31 -6.87 6.94
CA TYR A 95 4.53 -7.16 7.67
C TYR A 95 5.29 -8.27 6.92
N PRO A 96 6.49 -7.99 6.37
CA PRO A 96 7.29 -9.02 5.74
C PRO A 96 7.87 -9.97 6.78
N ILE A 97 7.86 -11.26 6.48
CA ILE A 97 8.37 -12.30 7.37
C ILE A 97 9.47 -13.05 6.62
N ASP A 98 10.67 -13.08 7.18
CA ASP A 98 11.73 -13.95 6.68
C ASP A 98 11.32 -15.42 6.81
N ALA A 99 11.69 -16.23 5.82
CA ALA A 99 11.25 -17.61 5.75
C ALA A 99 12.41 -18.60 5.71
N GLU A 100 12.39 -19.58 6.60
CA GLU A 100 13.17 -20.79 6.46
C GLU A 100 12.48 -21.72 5.46
N LYS A 101 13.20 -22.06 4.38
CA LYS A 101 12.70 -22.93 3.32
C LYS A 101 13.16 -24.37 3.50
N LYS A 102 12.25 -25.31 3.32
CA LYS A 102 12.52 -26.75 3.43
C LYS A 102 12.04 -27.47 2.18
N LEU A 103 12.95 -28.15 1.48
CA LEU A 103 12.62 -28.99 0.34
C LEU A 103 11.96 -30.28 0.84
N ILE A 104 10.73 -30.55 0.40
CA ILE A 104 9.98 -31.75 0.79
C ILE A 104 9.84 -32.77 -0.32
N GLY A 105 10.15 -32.38 -1.57
CA GLY A 105 10.04 -33.24 -2.74
C GLY A 105 10.71 -32.63 -3.97
N GLY A 106 11.01 -33.48 -4.97
CA GLY A 106 11.62 -33.05 -6.21
C GLY A 106 13.11 -32.66 -6.09
N SER A 107 13.61 -31.95 -7.10
CA SER A 107 14.99 -31.47 -7.15
C SER A 107 15.05 -30.07 -7.79
N PRO A 108 15.84 -29.14 -7.25
CA PRO A 108 15.97 -27.80 -7.83
C PRO A 108 16.30 -27.82 -9.34
N PRO A 109 15.73 -26.90 -10.14
CA PRO A 109 14.86 -25.79 -9.72
C PRO A 109 13.38 -26.21 -9.49
N ALA A 110 12.99 -27.44 -9.83
CA ALA A 110 11.63 -27.95 -9.72
C ALA A 110 11.44 -28.78 -8.42
N GLY A 111 11.55 -28.10 -7.27
CA GLY A 111 11.33 -28.68 -5.96
C GLY A 111 10.02 -28.21 -5.32
N ASP A 112 9.43 -29.05 -4.48
CA ASP A 112 8.32 -28.69 -3.61
C ASP A 112 8.87 -28.17 -2.27
N TRP A 113 8.42 -27.00 -1.84
CA TRP A 113 8.98 -26.29 -0.68
C TRP A 113 7.93 -25.96 0.37
N GLU A 114 8.27 -26.17 1.63
CA GLU A 114 7.60 -25.57 2.78
C GLU A 114 8.37 -24.30 3.19
N PHE A 115 7.63 -23.27 3.63
CA PHE A 115 8.20 -22.02 4.15
C PHE A 115 7.69 -21.81 5.56
N TYR A 116 8.61 -21.64 6.51
CA TYR A 116 8.31 -21.41 7.91
C TYR A 116 8.79 -20.03 8.33
N PRO A 117 8.05 -19.30 9.19
CA PRO A 117 8.49 -18.01 9.68
C PRO A 117 9.80 -18.15 10.47
N ALA A 118 10.84 -17.41 10.07
CA ALA A 118 12.15 -17.36 10.71
C ALA A 118 12.24 -16.32 11.83
N GLN A 119 11.16 -15.55 12.01
CA GLN A 119 11.02 -14.49 13.01
C GLN A 119 9.60 -14.53 13.60
N ALA A 120 9.37 -13.79 14.68
CA ALA A 120 8.03 -13.61 15.19
C ALA A 120 7.16 -12.89 14.15
N TRP A 121 5.90 -13.29 14.04
CA TRP A 121 4.98 -12.83 13.00
C TRP A 121 3.61 -12.45 13.56
N ASN A 122 3.29 -12.97 14.73
CA ASN A 122 2.01 -12.89 15.42
C ASN A 122 1.88 -11.58 16.22
N TYR A 123 1.99 -10.46 15.53
CA TYR A 123 1.85 -9.13 16.13
C TYR A 123 0.42 -8.60 16.01
N GLY A 124 -0.03 -7.90 17.04
CA GLY A 124 -1.16 -6.97 17.00
C GLY A 124 -0.66 -5.53 16.93
N LEU A 125 -1.49 -4.61 16.43
CA LEU A 125 -1.08 -3.22 16.18
C LEU A 125 -1.79 -2.22 17.10
N HIS A 126 -1.02 -1.24 17.60
CA HIS A 126 -1.53 -0.03 18.25
C HIS A 126 -1.85 1.00 17.17
N ILE A 127 -3.11 1.03 16.72
CA ILE A 127 -3.58 1.97 15.69
C ILE A 127 -4.81 2.71 16.19
N ASP A 128 -4.77 4.04 16.10
CA ASP A 128 -5.99 4.86 16.14
C ASP A 128 -6.70 4.76 14.78
N THR A 129 -7.68 3.88 14.67
CA THR A 129 -8.43 3.70 13.40
C THR A 129 -9.27 4.91 13.02
N ALA A 130 -9.58 5.81 13.97
CA ALA A 130 -10.30 7.05 13.67
C ALA A 130 -9.37 8.14 13.12
N ASN A 131 -8.08 8.08 13.46
CA ASN A 131 -7.05 8.95 12.92
C ASN A 131 -5.73 8.19 12.67
N PRO A 132 -5.65 7.34 11.62
CA PRO A 132 -4.51 6.43 11.41
C PRO A 132 -3.16 7.15 11.32
N SER A 133 -3.14 8.33 10.71
CA SER A 133 -1.93 9.17 10.57
C SER A 133 -1.32 9.62 11.90
N SER A 134 -2.02 9.48 13.03
CA SER A 134 -1.46 9.76 14.37
C SER A 134 -0.62 8.62 14.94
N SER A 135 -0.78 7.40 14.41
CA SER A 135 -0.15 6.17 14.90
C SER A 135 0.75 5.49 13.87
N ILE A 136 0.78 6.03 12.65
CA ILE A 136 1.45 5.43 11.49
C ILE A 136 2.38 6.47 10.84
N SER A 137 3.64 6.08 10.64
CA SER A 137 4.61 6.86 9.87
C SER A 137 4.73 6.33 8.44
N VAL A 138 5.05 7.21 7.49
CA VAL A 138 5.29 6.84 6.08
C VAL A 138 6.67 7.32 5.68
N GLU A 139 7.50 6.40 5.21
CA GLU A 139 8.80 6.72 4.62
C GLU A 139 8.75 6.46 3.12
N LYS A 140 9.13 7.45 2.31
CA LYS A 140 9.32 7.28 0.87
C LYS A 140 10.80 7.25 0.54
N LYS A 141 11.21 6.25 -0.22
CA LYS A 141 12.59 6.01 -0.69
C LYS A 141 12.67 6.22 -2.20
N ALA A 142 13.89 6.23 -2.72
CA ALA A 142 14.10 6.26 -4.17
C ALA A 142 13.56 4.98 -4.82
N ILE A 143 12.89 5.14 -5.97
CA ILE A 143 12.38 4.03 -6.76
C ILE A 143 13.54 3.42 -7.55
N ASN A 144 13.68 2.11 -7.46
CA ASN A 144 14.69 1.31 -8.17
C ASN A 144 14.04 0.41 -9.23
N ASP A 145 14.85 -0.35 -9.98
CA ASP A 145 14.40 -1.22 -11.08
C ASP A 145 13.54 -2.40 -10.60
N THR A 146 13.56 -2.73 -9.31
CA THR A 146 12.78 -3.79 -8.67
C THR A 146 11.94 -3.24 -7.52
N PRO A 147 10.95 -2.36 -7.80
CA PRO A 147 10.24 -1.61 -6.75
C PRO A 147 9.28 -2.48 -5.92
N PHE A 148 9.08 -3.75 -6.31
CA PHE A 148 8.36 -4.76 -5.55
C PHE A 148 9.30 -5.83 -4.97
N SER A 149 10.59 -5.53 -4.81
CA SER A 149 11.50 -6.36 -4.02
C SER A 149 11.34 -6.02 -2.53
N PRO A 150 11.36 -7.01 -1.62
CA PRO A 150 11.38 -6.75 -0.18
C PRO A 150 12.65 -6.04 0.29
N GLU A 151 13.73 -6.08 -0.49
CA GLU A 151 15.03 -5.54 -0.08
C GLU A 151 15.04 -4.00 -0.04
N ASN A 152 14.34 -3.35 -0.96
CA ASN A 152 14.34 -1.88 -1.09
C ASN A 152 12.97 -1.39 -1.63
N PRO A 153 11.88 -1.55 -0.88
CA PRO A 153 10.57 -1.07 -1.29
C PRO A 153 10.56 0.48 -1.30
N PRO A 154 9.99 1.12 -2.32
CA PRO A 154 10.00 2.59 -2.41
C PRO A 154 9.15 3.31 -1.36
N VAL A 155 8.24 2.61 -0.68
CA VAL A 155 7.42 3.18 0.38
C VAL A 155 7.28 2.16 1.51
N GLU A 156 7.53 2.60 2.72
CA GLU A 156 7.38 1.81 3.94
C GLU A 156 6.45 2.52 4.91
N ILE A 157 5.82 1.74 5.77
CA ILE A 157 4.98 2.22 6.86
C ILE A 157 5.54 1.73 8.19
N GLY A 158 5.80 2.65 9.13
CA GLY A 158 6.15 2.32 10.51
C GLY A 158 4.91 2.35 11.40
N VAL A 159 4.76 1.35 12.27
CA VAL A 159 3.64 1.25 13.22
C VAL A 159 4.07 0.50 14.48
N GLN A 160 3.53 0.87 15.63
CA GLN A 160 3.82 0.18 16.89
C GLN A 160 2.91 -1.05 17.07
N GLY A 161 3.44 -2.11 17.63
CA GLY A 161 2.70 -3.33 17.93
C GLY A 161 3.34 -4.16 19.03
N GLN A 162 2.63 -5.19 19.46
CA GLN A 162 3.09 -6.16 20.45
C GLN A 162 2.79 -7.57 19.98
N LEU A 163 3.55 -8.54 20.50
CA LEU A 163 3.27 -9.95 20.25
C LEU A 163 1.93 -10.35 20.87
N VAL A 164 1.22 -11.23 20.18
CA VAL A 164 -0.05 -11.82 20.57
C VAL A 164 0.21 -13.32 20.82
N PRO A 165 0.64 -13.73 22.02
CA PRO A 165 1.22 -15.05 22.25
C PRO A 165 0.27 -16.22 22.00
N GLU A 166 -1.04 -15.98 22.07
CA GLU A 166 -2.10 -16.95 21.78
C GLU A 166 -2.30 -17.19 20.28
N TRP A 167 -1.92 -16.24 19.42
CA TRP A 167 -2.00 -16.40 17.97
C TRP A 167 -0.78 -17.19 17.49
N LYS A 168 -0.99 -18.49 17.26
CA LYS A 168 0.07 -19.45 16.98
C LYS A 168 -0.12 -20.11 15.62
N LEU A 169 0.91 -20.82 15.17
CA LEU A 169 0.75 -21.75 14.06
C LEU A 169 -0.07 -22.96 14.51
N GLU A 170 -1.02 -23.37 13.70
CA GLU A 170 -1.82 -24.58 13.85
C GLU A 170 -1.66 -25.39 12.57
N ASN A 171 -1.28 -26.66 12.63
CA ASN A 171 -1.14 -27.51 11.42
C ASN A 171 -0.37 -26.87 10.24
N ASN A 172 0.70 -26.11 10.53
CA ASN A 172 1.53 -25.38 9.56
C ASN A 172 0.86 -24.18 8.85
N TRP A 173 -0.26 -23.66 9.35
CA TRP A 173 -0.83 -22.37 8.95
C TRP A 173 -0.97 -21.44 10.15
N ALA A 174 -1.16 -20.13 9.89
CA ALA A 174 -1.56 -19.22 10.95
C ALA A 174 -2.89 -19.71 11.54
N GLY A 175 -2.94 -19.89 12.86
CA GLY A 175 -4.17 -20.20 13.58
C GLY A 175 -5.17 -19.06 13.47
N GLU A 176 -6.36 -19.27 14.02
CA GLU A 176 -7.43 -18.28 13.99
C GLU A 176 -6.96 -16.95 14.59
N ILE A 177 -7.15 -15.86 13.84
CA ILE A 177 -6.80 -14.52 14.31
C ILE A 177 -7.67 -14.15 15.52
N PRO A 178 -7.10 -13.61 16.61
CA PRO A 178 -7.86 -13.23 17.79
C PRO A 178 -8.87 -12.11 17.52
N HIS A 179 -9.93 -12.07 18.33
CA HIS A 179 -10.90 -10.98 18.31
C HIS A 179 -10.26 -9.66 18.75
N SER A 180 -10.48 -8.63 17.95
CA SER A 180 -10.03 -7.29 18.27
C SER A 180 -11.08 -6.49 19.06
N PRO A 181 -10.66 -5.67 20.04
CA PRO A 181 -9.28 -5.55 20.48
C PRO A 181 -8.85 -6.76 21.33
N THR A 182 -7.59 -7.17 21.17
CA THR A 182 -6.95 -8.24 21.92
C THR A 182 -6.12 -7.64 23.05
N GLN A 183 -6.18 -8.26 24.23
CA GLN A 183 -5.35 -7.86 25.37
C GLN A 183 -4.01 -8.57 25.27
N VAL A 184 -2.93 -7.79 25.38
CA VAL A 184 -1.56 -8.29 25.27
C VAL A 184 -0.74 -7.75 26.43
N GLU A 185 0.28 -8.50 26.80
CA GLU A 185 1.29 -8.08 27.77
C GLU A 185 2.65 -8.25 27.10
N GLY A 186 3.45 -7.18 27.08
CA GLY A 186 4.74 -7.21 26.42
C GLY A 186 5.35 -5.83 26.24
N GLU A 187 6.48 -5.81 25.55
CA GLU A 187 7.15 -4.59 25.12
C GLU A 187 6.67 -4.17 23.73
N ASP A 188 6.48 -2.87 23.54
CA ASP A 188 6.21 -2.30 22.23
C ASP A 188 7.37 -2.56 21.28
N THR A 189 7.02 -2.98 20.07
CA THR A 189 7.93 -3.19 18.95
C THR A 189 7.49 -2.33 17.79
N GLU A 190 8.41 -1.55 17.24
CA GLU A 190 8.19 -0.87 15.97
C GLU A 190 8.25 -1.89 14.83
N LEU A 191 7.20 -1.95 14.03
CA LEU A 191 7.08 -2.81 12.86
C LEU A 191 7.15 -1.97 11.61
N THR A 192 7.96 -2.42 10.65
CA THR A 192 8.00 -1.88 9.29
C THR A 192 7.14 -2.73 8.38
N LEU A 193 6.08 -2.14 7.83
CA LEU A 193 5.24 -2.74 6.82
C LEU A 193 5.64 -2.26 5.43
N ILE A 194 5.57 -3.17 4.47
CA ILE A 194 5.92 -2.90 3.07
C ILE A 194 4.70 -3.20 2.18
N PRO A 195 4.67 -2.74 0.92
CA PRO A 195 3.55 -3.02 0.03
C PRO A 195 3.31 -4.53 -0.07
N TYR A 196 2.06 -4.96 -0.05
CA TYR A 196 1.66 -6.38 -0.04
C TYR A 196 2.36 -7.18 -1.15
N GLY A 197 2.45 -6.61 -2.36
CA GLY A 197 3.11 -7.23 -3.51
C GLY A 197 4.64 -7.30 -3.43
N ALA A 198 5.25 -6.66 -2.43
CA ALA A 198 6.71 -6.62 -2.23
C ALA A 198 7.23 -7.67 -1.24
N THR A 199 6.40 -8.62 -0.79
CA THR A 199 6.79 -9.68 0.15
C THR A 199 6.27 -11.05 -0.28
N ASN A 200 6.88 -12.12 0.23
CA ASN A 200 6.53 -13.51 -0.07
C ASN A 200 5.74 -14.19 1.06
N LEU A 201 6.28 -14.15 2.30
CA LEU A 201 5.59 -14.60 3.52
C LEU A 201 5.25 -13.37 4.36
N ARG A 202 4.00 -13.27 4.82
CA ARG A 202 3.47 -12.00 5.35
C ARG A 202 2.28 -12.14 6.28
N VAL A 203 2.08 -11.12 7.12
CA VAL A 203 0.79 -10.78 7.75
C VAL A 203 0.25 -9.49 7.14
N THR A 204 -1.05 -9.48 6.82
CA THR A 204 -1.75 -8.31 6.22
C THR A 204 -2.94 -7.85 7.05
N GLU A 205 -3.46 -8.74 7.90
CA GLU A 205 -4.56 -8.47 8.82
C GLU A 205 -4.04 -8.67 10.23
N PHE A 206 -4.14 -7.63 11.05
CA PHE A 206 -3.58 -7.62 12.39
C PHE A 206 -4.70 -7.45 13.41
N PRO A 207 -4.69 -8.16 14.55
CA PRO A 207 -5.58 -7.79 15.63
C PRO A 207 -5.23 -6.36 16.12
N LEU A 208 -6.24 -5.54 16.43
CA LEU A 208 -6.00 -4.34 17.22
C LEU A 208 -5.69 -4.74 18.65
N ILE A 209 -4.77 -4.03 19.28
CA ILE A 209 -4.42 -4.22 20.68
C ILE A 209 -4.72 -2.95 21.49
N ASN A 210 -5.15 -3.16 22.75
CA ASN A 210 -5.46 -2.07 23.69
C ASN A 210 -4.25 -1.67 24.50
#